data_AF-A0A9E1Y416-F1
#
_entry.id   AF-A0A9E1Y416-F1
#
_cell.length_a   1.000
_cell.length_b   1.000
_cell.length_c   1.000
_cell.angle_alpha   90.00
_cell.angle_beta   90.00
_cell.angle_gamma   90.00
#
_symmetry.space_group_name_H-M   'P 1'
#
loop_
_entity.id
_entity.type
_entity.pdbx_description
1 polymer ?
#
loop_
_entity_poly.entity_id
_entity_poly.type
_entity_poly.pdbx_seq_one_letter_code
_entity_poly.pdbx_strand_id
1 'polypeptide(L)'
;MTLAFLELNDLELRLWQGDHLVVSEPGWALLTEPPKVGQQALDEARLQPRLANCQFWQAFSTDPMPGATPVARHHADLAYLQLTALKHLAPSSDFVIGVPGHFERADLSLLL
;
A
#
# COMPACT_ATOMS: atom_id res chain seq x y z
N MET A 1 12.13 -21.08 5.47
CA MET A 1 11.88 -19.87 4.66
C MET A 1 10.50 -20.06 4.06
N THR A 2 9.58 -19.17 4.37
CA THR A 2 8.19 -19.25 3.90
C THR A 2 8.03 -18.28 2.73
N LEU A 3 7.39 -18.72 1.66
CA LEU A 3 7.09 -17.86 0.52
C LEU A 3 5.73 -17.18 0.76
N ALA A 4 5.68 -15.86 0.63
CA ALA A 4 4.46 -15.08 0.63
C ALA A 4 4.21 -14.49 -0.76
N PHE A 5 2.97 -14.57 -1.24
CA PHE A 5 2.56 -13.95 -2.49
C PHE A 5 1.72 -12.71 -2.20
N LEU A 6 2.19 -11.55 -2.65
CA LEU A 6 1.50 -10.28 -2.52
C LEU A 6 0.94 -9.84 -3.87
N GLU A 7 -0.38 -9.78 -3.99
CA GLU A 7 -1.07 -9.23 -5.16
C GLU A 7 -1.31 -7.75 -4.95
N LEU A 8 -0.70 -6.91 -5.78
CA LEU A 8 -0.93 -5.47 -5.79
C LEU A 8 -2.06 -5.14 -6.77
N ASN A 9 -3.23 -4.89 -6.20
CA ASN A 9 -4.39 -4.32 -6.87
C ASN A 9 -5.00 -3.29 -5.91
N ASP A 10 -5.20 -2.06 -6.37
CA ASP A 10 -5.64 -0.94 -5.52
C ASP A 10 -7.06 -1.10 -4.99
N LEU A 11 -7.92 -1.86 -5.69
CA LEU A 11 -9.22 -2.27 -5.15
C LEU A 11 -9.05 -3.20 -3.96
N GLU A 12 -8.11 -4.13 -4.03
CA GLU A 12 -7.86 -5.12 -2.98
C GLU A 12 -6.46 -5.72 -3.08
N LEU A 13 -5.58 -5.33 -2.16
CA LEU A 13 -4.28 -5.93 -1.96
C LEU A 13 -4.45 -7.22 -1.17
N ARG A 14 -3.89 -8.31 -1.68
CA ARG A 14 -4.02 -9.63 -1.06
C ARG A 14 -2.67 -10.22 -0.73
N LEU A 15 -2.51 -10.68 0.50
CA LEU A 15 -1.32 -11.39 0.94
C LEU A 15 -1.65 -12.85 1.22
N TRP A 16 -0.94 -13.74 0.55
CA TRP A 16 -1.09 -15.18 0.67
C TRP A 16 0.17 -15.82 1.23
N GLN A 17 0.01 -16.89 2.02
CA GLN A 17 1.08 -17.80 2.42
C GLN A 17 0.64 -19.24 2.09
N GLY A 18 1.19 -19.79 1.01
CA GLY A 18 0.63 -21.03 0.42
C GLY A 18 -0.82 -20.80 -0.03
N ASP A 19 -1.72 -21.70 0.37
CA ASP A 19 -3.16 -21.60 0.06
C ASP A 19 -3.95 -20.77 1.09
N HIS A 20 -3.27 -20.13 2.04
CA HIS A 20 -3.89 -19.34 3.10
C HIS A 20 -3.86 -17.84 2.78
N LEU A 21 -5.03 -17.21 2.67
CA LEU A 21 -5.18 -15.76 2.61
C LEU A 21 -4.92 -15.16 4.00
N VAL A 22 -3.80 -14.44 4.14
CA VAL A 22 -3.39 -13.78 5.39
C VAL A 22 -4.18 -12.49 5.60
N VAL A 23 -4.29 -11.67 4.55
CA VAL A 23 -5.06 -10.42 4.58
C VAL A 23 -5.53 -10.03 3.18
N SER A 24 -6.64 -9.30 3.16
CA SER A 24 -7.25 -8.68 2.00
C SER A 24 -7.67 -7.27 2.41
N GLU A 25 -7.04 -6.23 1.86
CA GLU A 25 -7.33 -4.85 2.24
C GLU A 25 -7.25 -3.88 1.05
N PRO A 26 -8.02 -2.78 1.05
CA PRO A 26 -8.04 -1.87 -0.08
C PRO A 26 -6.80 -0.95 -0.09
N GLY A 27 -6.48 -0.37 -1.24
CA GLY A 27 -5.39 0.61 -1.42
C GLY A 27 -5.76 2.00 -0.89
N TRP A 28 -6.03 2.10 0.41
CA TRP A 28 -6.45 3.33 1.08
C TRP A 28 -5.43 3.77 2.11
N ALA A 29 -5.25 5.09 2.20
CA ALA A 29 -4.45 5.73 3.23
C ALA A 29 -5.23 6.91 3.83
N LEU A 30 -5.04 7.13 5.12
CA LEU A 30 -5.56 8.28 5.85
C LEU A 30 -4.39 8.98 6.54
N LEU A 31 -4.13 10.21 6.13
CA LEU A 31 -3.01 11.06 6.56
C LEU A 31 -3.24 11.68 7.94
N THR A 32 -3.68 10.87 8.91
CA THR A 32 -3.75 11.24 10.33
C THR A 32 -2.36 11.14 10.99
N GLU A 33 -2.27 11.53 12.25
CA GLU A 33 -1.09 11.28 13.09
C GLU A 33 -1.50 10.33 14.25
N PRO A 34 -1.09 9.04 14.22
CA PRO A 34 -0.31 8.35 13.18
C PRO A 34 -1.13 8.08 11.90
N PRO A 35 -0.46 7.87 10.74
CA PRO A 35 -1.16 7.54 9.49
C PRO A 35 -1.79 6.15 9.58
N LYS A 36 -2.90 5.96 8.85
CA LYS A 36 -3.57 4.67 8.72
C LYS A 36 -3.56 4.24 7.26
N VAL A 37 -3.58 2.93 7.03
CA VAL A 37 -3.61 2.31 5.71
C VAL A 37 -4.61 1.15 5.70
N GLY A 38 -4.95 0.66 4.51
CA GLY A 38 -5.82 -0.50 4.35
C GLY A 38 -7.24 -0.25 4.82
N GLN A 39 -7.84 -1.28 5.43
CA GLN A 39 -9.25 -1.23 5.85
C GLN A 39 -9.51 -0.12 6.88
N GLN A 40 -8.59 0.08 7.83
CA GLN A 40 -8.73 1.12 8.85
C GLN A 40 -8.78 2.53 8.26
N ALA A 41 -8.02 2.78 7.19
CA ALA A 41 -8.08 4.05 6.49
C ALA A 41 -9.43 4.26 5.79
N LEU A 42 -9.96 3.22 5.13
CA LEU A 42 -11.26 3.27 4.45
C LEU A 42 -12.40 3.54 5.44
N ASP A 43 -12.40 2.85 6.59
CA ASP A 43 -13.45 2.95 7.60
C ASP A 43 -13.61 4.39 8.12
N GLU A 44 -12.50 5.11 8.27
CA GLU A 44 -12.47 6.48 8.78
C GLU A 44 -12.44 7.56 7.69
N ALA A 45 -12.23 7.19 6.43
CA ALA A 45 -12.10 8.15 5.32
C ALA A 45 -13.33 9.06 5.18
N ARG A 46 -14.53 8.55 5.44
CA ARG A 46 -15.77 9.35 5.39
C ARG A 46 -15.83 10.44 6.44
N LEU A 47 -15.18 10.24 7.59
CA LEU A 47 -15.12 11.23 8.67
C LEU A 47 -14.10 12.33 8.36
N GLN A 48 -13.06 12.01 7.57
CA GLN A 48 -11.93 12.89 7.32
C GLN A 48 -11.51 12.87 5.82
N PRO A 49 -12.42 13.19 4.89
CA PRO A 49 -12.19 12.98 3.44
C PRO A 49 -11.04 13.81 2.88
N ARG A 50 -10.69 14.93 3.54
CA ARG A 50 -9.55 15.78 3.16
C ARG A 50 -8.20 15.13 3.42
N LEU A 51 -8.14 14.14 4.30
CA LEU A 51 -6.92 13.42 4.65
C LEU A 51 -6.81 12.06 3.95
N ALA A 52 -7.85 11.65 3.22
CA ALA A 52 -7.89 10.35 2.57
C ALA A 52 -7.19 10.39 1.20
N ASN A 53 -6.43 9.34 0.88
CA ASN A 53 -5.86 9.10 -0.44
C ASN A 53 -6.07 7.63 -0.83
N CYS A 54 -6.63 7.40 -2.02
CA CYS A 54 -6.88 6.05 -2.57
C CYS A 54 -6.35 5.89 -4.00
N GLN A 55 -5.48 6.80 -4.46
CA GLN A 55 -4.94 6.81 -5.82
C GLN A 55 -3.44 6.54 -5.85
N PHE A 56 -2.80 6.33 -4.70
CA PHE A 56 -1.35 6.25 -4.59
C PHE A 56 -0.70 5.04 -5.29
N TRP A 57 -1.45 3.94 -5.47
CA TRP A 57 -1.01 2.81 -6.30
C TRP A 57 -1.10 3.10 -7.79
N GLN A 58 -2.09 3.89 -8.22
CA GLN A 58 -2.26 4.31 -9.61
C GLN A 58 -1.28 5.44 -9.99
N ALA A 59 -1.05 6.39 -9.08
CA ALA A 59 -0.16 7.53 -9.24
C ALA A 59 1.21 7.28 -8.58
N PHE A 60 1.65 6.02 -8.55
CA PHE A 60 2.83 5.56 -7.84
C PHE A 60 4.09 6.26 -8.34
N SER A 61 4.58 7.22 -7.56
CA SER A 61 5.67 8.12 -7.94
C SER A 61 6.25 8.81 -6.71
N THR A 62 7.43 9.39 -6.90
CA THR A 62 8.10 10.29 -5.94
C THR A 62 7.84 11.76 -6.23
N ASP A 63 6.89 12.08 -7.11
CA ASP A 63 6.50 13.46 -7.36
C ASP A 63 5.67 14.01 -6.17
N PRO A 64 5.77 15.31 -5.86
CA PRO A 64 4.99 15.90 -4.79
C PRO A 64 3.50 15.63 -4.96
N MET A 65 2.84 15.12 -3.91
CA MET A 65 1.40 14.89 -3.96
C MET A 65 0.60 16.04 -3.30
N PRO A 66 -0.63 16.32 -3.76
CA PRO A 66 -1.53 17.21 -3.04
C PRO A 66 -1.78 16.71 -1.61
N GLY A 67 -1.77 17.62 -0.64
CA GLY A 67 -2.00 17.25 0.77
C GLY A 67 -0.84 16.51 1.43
N ALA A 68 0.37 16.62 0.88
CA ALA A 68 1.60 16.11 1.49
C ALA A 68 1.72 16.53 2.97
N THR A 69 2.09 15.57 3.81
CA THR A 69 2.38 15.76 5.22
C THR A 69 3.86 15.47 5.49
N PRO A 70 4.38 15.78 6.69
CA PRO A 70 5.74 15.35 7.06
C PRO A 70 5.93 13.83 7.01
N VAL A 71 4.84 13.06 7.14
CA VAL A 71 4.86 11.58 7.17
C VAL A 71 4.76 10.97 5.78
N ALA A 72 4.09 11.63 4.83
CA ALA A 72 4.02 11.20 3.44
C ALA A 72 4.04 12.41 2.50
N ARG A 73 5.11 12.53 1.72
CA ARG A 73 5.37 13.65 0.82
C ARG A 73 4.96 13.33 -0.62
N HIS A 74 4.94 12.04 -0.96
CA HIS A 74 4.66 11.51 -2.28
C HIS A 74 3.79 10.25 -2.18
N HIS A 75 3.20 9.81 -3.30
CA HIS A 75 2.41 8.57 -3.34
C HIS A 75 3.24 7.33 -3.00
N ALA A 76 4.53 7.31 -3.34
CA ALA A 76 5.43 6.22 -2.95
C ALA A 76 5.58 6.07 -1.42
N ASP A 77 5.50 7.18 -0.65
CA ASP A 77 5.54 7.10 0.82
C ASP A 77 4.28 6.39 1.36
N LEU A 78 3.11 6.63 0.75
CA LEU A 78 1.86 5.96 1.14
C LEU A 78 1.89 4.46 0.82
N ALA A 79 2.36 4.09 -0.37
CA ALA A 79 2.59 2.70 -0.74
C ALA A 79 3.56 2.02 0.22
N TYR A 80 4.65 2.70 0.59
CA TYR A 80 5.62 2.20 1.57
C TYR A 80 4.99 1.93 2.93
N LEU A 81 4.13 2.83 3.43
CA LEU A 81 3.42 2.62 4.71
C LEU A 81 2.53 1.37 4.65
N GLN A 82 1.80 1.17 3.55
CA GLN A 82 0.95 0.00 3.38
C GLN A 82 1.77 -1.30 3.24
N LEU A 83 2.80 -1.30 2.41
CA LEU A 83 3.71 -2.44 2.27
C LEU A 83 4.40 -2.81 3.59
N THR A 84 4.76 -1.81 4.40
CA THR A 84 5.34 -2.04 5.73
C THR A 84 4.35 -2.72 6.66
N ALA A 85 3.08 -2.29 6.67
CA ALA A 85 2.03 -2.92 7.44
C ALA A 85 1.80 -4.38 7.01
N LEU A 86 1.73 -4.65 5.70
CA LEU A 86 1.57 -5.99 5.14
C LEU A 86 2.77 -6.90 5.45
N LYS A 87 3.99 -6.37 5.37
CA LYS A 87 5.22 -7.11 5.71
C LYS A 87 5.23 -7.59 7.15
N HIS A 88 4.67 -6.82 8.09
CA HIS A 88 4.57 -7.22 9.49
C HIS A 88 3.63 -8.41 9.72
N LEU A 89 2.69 -8.69 8.80
CA LEU A 89 1.78 -9.83 8.89
C LEU A 89 2.44 -11.15 8.43
N ALA A 90 3.50 -11.07 7.62
CA ALA A 90 4.28 -12.21 7.15
C ALA A 90 5.78 -12.04 7.46
N PRO A 91 6.17 -11.96 8.75
CA PRO A 91 7.55 -11.73 9.13
C PRO A 91 8.45 -12.87 8.63
N SER A 92 9.68 -12.52 8.23
CA SER A 92 10.70 -13.48 7.76
C SER A 92 10.30 -14.32 6.53
N SER A 93 9.32 -13.86 5.75
CA SER A 93 8.94 -14.48 4.47
C SER A 93 9.73 -13.85 3.31
N ASP A 94 10.01 -14.65 2.29
CA ASP A 94 10.39 -14.14 0.97
C ASP A 94 9.11 -13.76 0.22
N PHE A 95 9.14 -12.66 -0.53
CA PHE A 95 7.95 -12.14 -1.21
C PHE A 95 8.05 -12.33 -2.72
N VAL A 96 7.00 -12.89 -3.31
CA VAL A 96 6.69 -12.77 -4.74
C VAL A 96 5.59 -11.74 -4.85
N ILE A 97 5.80 -10.71 -5.68
CA ILE A 97 4.85 -9.61 -5.81
C ILE A 97 4.24 -9.65 -7.22
N GLY A 98 2.93 -9.82 -7.30
CA GLY A 98 2.15 -9.57 -8.51
C GLY A 98 1.88 -8.08 -8.61
N VAL A 99 2.37 -7.44 -9.66
CA VAL A 99 2.28 -5.98 -9.87
C VAL A 99 1.21 -5.63 -10.92
N PRO A 100 0.64 -4.42 -10.90
CA PRO A 100 -0.26 -3.97 -11.96
C PRO A 100 0.42 -3.99 -13.32
N GLY A 101 -0.29 -4.43 -14.35
CA GLY A 101 0.28 -4.58 -15.71
C GLY A 101 0.71 -3.28 -16.39
N HIS A 102 0.33 -2.13 -15.85
CA HIS A 102 0.75 -0.81 -16.35
C HIS A 102 2.03 -0.29 -15.69
N PHE A 103 2.58 -0.99 -14.68
CA PHE A 103 3.82 -0.57 -14.03
C PHE A 103 4.98 -0.66 -15.02
N GLU A 104 5.67 0.45 -15.21
CA GLU A 104 6.89 0.53 -16.01
C GLU A 104 8.13 0.22 -15.17
N ARG A 105 9.29 0.16 -15.83
CA ARG A 105 10.57 -0.09 -15.16
C ARG A 105 10.86 0.93 -14.05
N ALA A 106 10.44 2.18 -14.23
CA ALA A 106 10.59 3.23 -13.22
C ALA A 106 9.78 2.91 -11.96
N ASP A 107 8.51 2.51 -12.12
CA ASP A 107 7.64 2.11 -11.01
C ASP A 107 8.23 0.90 -10.27
N LEU A 108 8.67 -0.12 -11.01
CA LEU A 108 9.29 -1.31 -10.40
C LEU A 108 10.58 -0.96 -9.65
N SER A 109 11.32 0.05 -10.08
CA SER A 109 12.53 0.50 -9.38
C SER A 109 12.24 1.24 -8.07
N LEU A 110 11.02 1.79 -7.89
CA LEU A 110 10.59 2.39 -6.63
C LEU A 110 10.11 1.34 -5.62
N LEU A 111 9.74 0.15 -6.09
CA LEU A 111 9.25 -0.96 -5.27
C LEU A 111 10.39 -1.82 -4.67
N LEU A 112 11.57 -1.85 -5.32
CA LEU A 112 12.72 -2.71 -5.02
C LEU A 112 13.83 -1.98 -4.26
#